data_AF-A0A829SAA7-F1
#
_entry.id   AF-A0A829SAA7-F1
#
_cell.length_a   1.000
_cell.length_b   1.000
_cell.length_c   1.000
_cell.angle_alpha   90.00
_cell.angle_beta   90.00
_cell.angle_gamma   90.00
#
_symmetry.space_group_name_H-M   'P 1'
#
loop_
_entity.id
_entity.type
_entity.pdbx_description
1 polymer ?
#
loop_
_entity_poly.entity_id
_entity_poly.type
_entity_poly.pdbx_seq_one_letter_code
_entity_poly.pdbx_strand_id
1 'polypeptide(L)'
;MLIVILKSFYGQEIEISFIKDIFSIGATLFAALIAISLFNDWKELHNKQVQNDFALKTYNQFKKFELALFKANDTFSNLSNIIDWYNEIELPLDDSKVIEKRNEMNLMFSQVHEAENEFMNFMSQLVDYCVVTNQGDKILIIQKDLYRQFFKFYKKEDELSYSSYNQFWRNYSDLFDEYLSLRKNTYKKVIKDILDKLQEHLN
;
A
#
# COMPACT_ATOMS: atom_id res chain seq x y z
N MET A 1 -9.86 56.35 2.53
CA MET A 1 -9.63 56.94 3.88
C MET A 1 -9.10 58.37 3.81
N LEU A 2 -8.00 58.64 3.08
CA LEU A 2 -7.42 60.00 2.94
C LEU A 2 -8.42 61.06 2.39
N ILE A 3 -9.25 60.69 1.40
CA ILE A 3 -10.26 61.58 0.80
C ILE A 3 -11.43 61.91 1.76
N VAL A 4 -11.82 60.96 2.60
CA VAL A 4 -12.87 61.17 3.63
C VAL A 4 -12.36 62.08 4.73
N ILE A 5 -11.10 61.88 5.16
CA ILE A 5 -10.40 62.73 6.13
C ILE A 5 -10.23 64.14 5.56
N LEU A 6 -9.79 64.29 4.30
CA LEU A 6 -9.67 65.58 3.62
C LEU A 6 -11.02 66.30 3.47
N LYS A 7 -12.09 65.64 3.00
CA LYS A 7 -13.43 66.25 2.89
C LYS A 7 -14.01 66.68 4.25
N SER A 8 -13.77 65.88 5.29
CA SER A 8 -14.12 66.24 6.68
C SER A 8 -13.33 67.44 7.20
N PHE A 9 -12.05 67.58 6.84
CA PHE A 9 -11.20 68.71 7.22
C PHE A 9 -11.57 70.02 6.49
N TYR A 10 -12.05 69.93 5.25
CA TYR A 10 -12.48 71.07 4.43
C TYR A 10 -13.98 71.41 4.53
N GLY A 11 -14.74 70.77 5.44
CA GLY A 11 -16.15 71.07 5.69
C GLY A 11 -17.09 70.74 4.52
N GLN A 12 -16.68 69.86 3.60
CA GLN A 12 -17.52 69.42 2.48
C GLN A 12 -18.49 68.32 2.91
N GLU A 13 -19.73 68.37 2.43
CA GLU A 13 -20.70 67.29 2.66
C GLU A 13 -20.16 65.96 2.11
N ILE A 14 -20.07 64.97 2.99
CA ILE A 14 -19.65 63.62 2.63
C ILE A 14 -20.91 62.87 2.24
N GLU A 15 -21.08 62.61 0.94
CA GLU A 15 -22.21 61.81 0.48
C GLU A 15 -22.15 60.40 1.08
N ILE A 16 -23.27 59.95 1.63
CA ILE A 16 -23.43 58.61 2.21
C ILE A 16 -23.16 57.52 1.16
N SER A 17 -23.47 57.80 -0.12
CA SER A 17 -23.13 56.96 -1.29
C SER A 17 -21.64 56.66 -1.36
N PHE A 18 -20.77 57.67 -1.21
CA PHE A 18 -19.32 57.53 -1.27
C PHE A 18 -18.76 56.69 -0.11
N ILE A 19 -19.32 56.83 1.09
CA ILE A 19 -18.95 55.99 2.24
C ILE A 19 -19.40 54.55 1.99
N LYS A 20 -20.63 54.34 1.51
CA LYS A 20 -21.17 53.03 1.16
C LYS A 20 -20.32 52.32 0.11
N ASP A 21 -19.84 53.04 -0.90
CA ASP A 21 -19.00 52.48 -1.97
C ASP A 21 -17.63 52.04 -1.44
N ILE A 22 -16.99 52.83 -0.55
CA ILE A 22 -15.73 52.44 0.10
C ILE A 22 -15.90 51.17 0.93
N PHE A 23 -16.96 51.09 1.75
CA PHE A 23 -17.25 49.89 2.53
C PHE A 23 -17.63 48.69 1.66
N SER A 24 -18.33 48.92 0.54
CA SER A 24 -18.71 47.86 -0.39
C SER A 24 -17.50 47.29 -1.14
N ILE A 25 -16.57 48.14 -1.59
CA ILE A 25 -15.29 47.73 -2.18
C ILE A 25 -14.44 47.00 -1.14
N GLY A 26 -14.35 47.52 0.08
CA GLY A 26 -13.62 46.89 1.19
C GLY A 26 -14.18 45.50 1.55
N ALA A 27 -15.51 45.38 1.67
CA ALA A 27 -16.19 44.13 1.94
C ALA A 27 -16.00 43.11 0.82
N THR A 28 -16.03 43.55 -0.45
CA THR A 28 -15.81 42.66 -1.61
C THR A 28 -14.39 42.12 -1.63
N LEU A 29 -13.39 42.97 -1.39
CA LEU A 29 -11.99 42.54 -1.29
C LEU A 29 -11.76 41.60 -0.11
N PHE A 30 -12.37 41.89 1.04
CA PHE A 30 -12.26 41.03 2.22
C PHE A 30 -12.92 39.66 2.00
N ALA A 31 -14.10 39.64 1.37
CA ALA A 31 -14.76 38.39 0.98
C ALA A 31 -13.93 37.59 -0.03
N ALA A 32 -13.28 38.26 -0.99
CA ALA A 32 -12.37 37.60 -1.94
C ALA A 32 -11.15 36.99 -1.23
N LEU A 33 -10.55 37.69 -0.26
CA LEU A 33 -9.44 37.17 0.54
C LEU A 33 -9.85 35.95 1.38
N ILE A 34 -11.02 36.01 2.02
CA ILE A 34 -11.56 34.86 2.77
C ILE A 34 -11.84 33.68 1.83
N ALA A 35 -12.42 33.93 0.67
CA ALA A 35 -12.71 32.88 -0.31
C ALA A 35 -11.42 32.21 -0.82
N ILE A 36 -10.36 32.98 -1.07
CA ILE A 36 -9.04 32.43 -1.45
C ILE A 36 -8.47 31.58 -0.31
N SER A 37 -8.54 32.05 0.94
CA SER A 37 -8.08 31.29 2.11
C SER A 37 -8.84 29.96 2.23
N LEU A 38 -10.18 30.01 2.20
CA LEU A 38 -11.02 28.81 2.30
C LEU A 38 -10.77 27.82 1.16
N PHE A 39 -10.54 28.32 -0.06
CA PHE A 39 -10.26 27.45 -1.19
C PHE A 39 -8.89 26.78 -1.09
N ASN A 40 -7.88 27.49 -0.59
CA ASN A 40 -6.57 26.91 -0.34
C ASN A 40 -6.62 25.83 0.76
N ASP A 41 -7.29 26.12 1.87
CA ASP A 41 -7.47 25.16 2.97
C ASP A 41 -8.27 23.93 2.50
N TRP A 42 -9.34 24.15 1.74
CA TRP A 42 -10.14 23.07 1.15
C TRP A 42 -9.32 22.20 0.21
N LYS A 43 -8.52 22.81 -0.67
CA LYS A 43 -7.65 22.08 -1.61
C LYS A 43 -6.62 21.24 -0.86
N GLU A 44 -6.03 21.77 0.20
CA GLU A 44 -5.07 21.03 1.03
C GLU A 44 -5.74 19.84 1.72
N LEU A 45 -6.90 20.05 2.33
CA LEU A 45 -7.66 19.00 3.01
C LEU A 45 -8.13 17.91 2.03
N HIS A 46 -8.61 18.30 0.85
CA HIS A 46 -9.01 17.35 -0.19
C HIS A 46 -7.84 16.51 -0.68
N ASN A 47 -6.69 17.13 -0.99
CA ASN A 47 -5.50 16.41 -1.42
C ASN A 47 -5.00 15.42 -0.35
N LYS A 48 -5.03 15.83 0.92
CA LYS A 48 -4.71 14.96 2.07
C LYS A 48 -5.66 13.78 2.17
N GLN A 49 -6.96 14.02 2.06
CA GLN A 49 -7.97 12.96 2.09
C GLN A 49 -7.74 11.95 0.95
N VAL A 50 -7.50 12.43 -0.26
CA VAL A 50 -7.20 11.57 -1.41
C VAL A 50 -5.95 10.73 -1.14
N GLN A 51 -4.85 11.32 -0.65
CA GLN A 51 -3.64 10.58 -0.30
C GLN A 51 -3.90 9.48 0.74
N ASN A 52 -4.70 9.77 1.77
CA ASN A 52 -5.05 8.81 2.82
C ASN A 52 -5.89 7.65 2.27
N ASP A 53 -6.82 7.92 1.36
CA ASP A 53 -7.64 6.86 0.73
C ASP A 53 -6.76 5.89 -0.07
N PHE A 54 -5.78 6.39 -0.83
CA PHE A 54 -4.82 5.55 -1.55
C PHE A 54 -3.86 4.81 -0.62
N ALA A 55 -3.41 5.45 0.47
CA ALA A 55 -2.59 4.82 1.51
C ALA A 55 -3.33 3.63 2.14
N LEU A 56 -4.59 3.82 2.54
CA LEU A 56 -5.41 2.77 3.14
C LEU A 56 -5.71 1.64 2.17
N LYS A 57 -6.01 1.93 0.90
CA LYS A 57 -6.19 0.91 -0.15
C LYS A 57 -4.93 0.06 -0.31
N THR A 58 -3.77 0.71 -0.39
CA THR A 58 -2.47 0.04 -0.54
C THR A 58 -2.15 -0.84 0.67
N TYR A 59 -2.35 -0.32 1.88
CA TYR A 59 -2.18 -1.07 3.13
C TYR A 59 -3.11 -2.29 3.20
N ASN A 60 -4.40 -2.09 2.94
CA ASN A 60 -5.39 -3.17 2.99
C ASN A 60 -5.07 -4.26 1.96
N GLN A 61 -4.59 -3.89 0.78
CA GLN A 61 -4.18 -4.85 -0.24
C GLN A 61 -2.94 -5.65 0.19
N PHE A 62 -1.96 -5.02 0.84
CA PHE A 62 -0.84 -5.74 1.46
C PHE A 62 -1.31 -6.73 2.55
N LYS A 63 -2.31 -6.36 3.36
CA LYS A 63 -2.88 -7.25 4.38
C LYS A 63 -3.53 -8.49 3.78
N LYS A 64 -4.15 -8.38 2.60
CA LYS A 64 -4.68 -9.56 1.88
C LYS A 64 -3.57 -10.49 1.43
N PHE A 65 -2.50 -9.95 0.84
CA PHE A 65 -1.30 -10.73 0.50
C PHE A 65 -0.74 -11.47 1.72
N GLU A 66 -0.55 -10.76 2.84
CA GLU A 66 -0.04 -11.35 4.07
C GLU A 66 -0.95 -12.50 4.58
N LEU A 67 -2.26 -12.31 4.54
CA LEU A 67 -3.21 -13.32 4.96
C LEU A 67 -3.18 -14.55 4.06
N ALA A 68 -3.16 -14.36 2.74
CA ALA A 68 -3.07 -15.46 1.77
C ALA A 68 -1.77 -16.25 1.93
N LEU A 69 -0.64 -15.56 2.12
CA LEU A 69 0.65 -16.19 2.38
C LEU A 69 0.64 -17.02 3.67
N PHE A 70 0.05 -16.51 4.75
CA PHE A 70 -0.03 -17.27 6.00
C PHE A 70 -0.94 -18.50 5.90
N LYS A 71 -2.05 -18.43 5.15
CA LYS A 71 -2.88 -19.61 4.87
C LYS A 71 -2.07 -20.68 4.13
N ALA A 72 -1.35 -20.29 3.08
CA ALA A 72 -0.50 -21.19 2.31
C ALA A 72 0.57 -21.83 3.19
N ASN A 73 1.24 -21.03 4.03
CA ASN A 73 2.29 -21.49 4.92
C ASN A 73 1.77 -22.42 6.03
N ASP A 74 0.56 -22.19 6.54
CA ASP A 74 -0.09 -23.06 7.52
C ASP A 74 -0.42 -24.44 6.91
N THR A 75 -1.04 -24.46 5.72
CA THR A 75 -1.29 -25.70 4.97
C THR A 75 0.02 -26.42 4.67
N PHE A 76 1.06 -25.69 4.24
CA PHE A 76 2.38 -26.26 4.04
C PHE A 76 2.94 -26.85 5.33
N SER A 77 2.92 -26.13 6.44
CA SER A 77 3.44 -26.62 7.73
C SER A 77 2.79 -27.95 8.15
N ASN A 78 1.49 -28.11 7.90
CA ASN A 78 0.75 -29.34 8.18
C ASN A 78 1.17 -30.55 7.33
N LEU A 79 1.74 -30.32 6.15
CA LEU A 79 2.27 -31.36 5.27
C LEU A 79 3.58 -32.00 5.82
N SER A 80 4.28 -31.34 6.77
CA SER A 80 5.53 -31.90 7.35
C SER A 80 5.34 -33.22 8.10
N ASN A 81 4.11 -33.51 8.53
CA ASN A 81 3.81 -34.57 9.49
C ASN A 81 4.06 -36.00 9.00
N ILE A 82 4.17 -36.22 7.68
CA ILE A 82 4.49 -37.53 7.12
C ILE A 82 6.00 -37.74 6.90
N ILE A 83 6.81 -36.69 7.07
CA ILE A 83 8.27 -36.76 6.89
C ILE A 83 8.88 -37.34 8.16
N ASP A 84 9.53 -38.49 8.01
CA ASP A 84 10.38 -39.04 9.06
C ASP A 84 11.78 -38.41 8.98
N TRP A 85 11.98 -37.36 9.76
CA TRP A 85 13.24 -36.60 9.80
C TRP A 85 14.46 -37.39 10.28
N TYR A 86 14.25 -38.56 10.90
CA TYR A 86 15.32 -39.42 11.41
C TYR A 86 15.72 -40.52 10.43
N ASN A 87 14.92 -40.76 9.39
CA ASN A 87 15.22 -41.73 8.34
C ASN A 87 15.57 -41.02 7.03
N GLU A 88 16.73 -41.35 6.46
CA GLU A 88 17.20 -40.79 5.18
C GLU A 88 16.46 -41.34 3.94
N ILE A 89 15.48 -42.23 4.13
CA ILE A 89 14.73 -42.83 3.04
C ILE A 89 13.78 -41.77 2.46
N GLU A 90 14.01 -41.39 1.22
CA GLU A 90 13.11 -40.50 0.51
C GLU A 90 11.76 -41.19 0.26
N LEU A 91 10.68 -40.50 0.62
CA LEU A 91 9.30 -40.94 0.40
C LEU A 91 8.94 -40.81 -1.09
N PRO A 92 8.64 -41.91 -1.79
CA PRO A 92 8.17 -41.88 -3.17
C PRO A 92 6.84 -41.15 -3.31
N LEU A 93 6.58 -40.56 -4.49
CA LEU A 93 5.35 -39.79 -4.73
C LEU A 93 4.08 -40.66 -4.86
N ASP A 94 4.27 -41.96 -5.10
CA ASP A 94 3.22 -42.97 -5.16
C ASP A 94 2.99 -43.71 -3.82
N ASP A 95 3.73 -43.35 -2.76
CA ASP A 95 3.48 -43.87 -1.41
C ASP A 95 2.06 -43.48 -0.93
N SER A 96 1.38 -44.41 -0.24
CA SER A 96 0.01 -44.21 0.21
C SER A 96 -0.14 -42.98 1.12
N LYS A 97 0.85 -42.68 1.98
CA LYS A 97 0.83 -41.50 2.86
C LYS A 97 0.91 -40.20 2.06
N VAL A 98 1.66 -40.19 0.96
CA VAL A 98 1.78 -39.03 0.07
C VAL A 98 0.50 -38.84 -0.73
N ILE A 99 -0.10 -39.93 -1.22
CA ILE A 99 -1.39 -39.89 -1.92
C ILE A 99 -2.49 -39.33 -1.03
N GLU A 100 -2.55 -39.72 0.25
CA GLU A 100 -3.50 -39.16 1.24
C GLU A 100 -3.35 -37.65 1.41
N LYS A 101 -2.14 -37.11 1.28
CA LYS A 101 -1.83 -35.68 1.38
C LYS A 101 -1.99 -34.88 0.09
N ARG A 102 -2.29 -35.53 -1.04
CA ARG A 102 -2.39 -34.87 -2.35
C ARG A 102 -3.40 -33.72 -2.40
N ASN A 103 -4.53 -33.86 -1.72
CA ASN A 103 -5.53 -32.79 -1.66
C ASN A 103 -5.02 -31.57 -0.89
N GLU A 104 -4.28 -31.78 0.21
CA GLU A 104 -3.65 -30.71 0.98
C GLU A 104 -2.53 -30.03 0.17
N MET A 105 -1.74 -30.79 -0.59
CA MET A 105 -0.74 -30.23 -1.52
C MET A 105 -1.40 -29.35 -2.59
N ASN A 106 -2.46 -29.83 -3.24
CA ASN A 106 -3.19 -29.05 -4.24
C ASN A 106 -3.81 -27.78 -3.65
N LEU A 107 -4.33 -27.86 -2.42
CA LEU A 107 -4.82 -26.70 -1.69
C LEU A 107 -3.70 -25.69 -1.43
N MET A 108 -2.53 -26.16 -0.98
CA MET A 108 -1.37 -25.32 -0.76
C MET A 108 -0.94 -24.60 -2.05
N PHE A 109 -0.87 -25.31 -3.19
CA PHE A 109 -0.55 -24.69 -4.48
C PHE A 109 -1.55 -23.59 -4.87
N SER A 110 -2.84 -23.84 -4.68
CA SER A 110 -3.87 -22.83 -4.93
C SER A 110 -3.70 -21.60 -4.03
N GLN A 111 -3.34 -21.79 -2.77
CA GLN A 111 -3.15 -20.69 -1.81
C GLN A 111 -1.85 -19.91 -2.08
N VAL A 112 -0.80 -20.58 -2.56
CA VAL A 112 0.41 -19.90 -3.05
C VAL A 112 0.06 -18.99 -4.23
N HIS A 113 -0.68 -19.51 -5.21
CA HIS A 113 -1.11 -18.71 -6.36
C HIS A 113 -2.02 -17.54 -5.95
N GLU A 114 -2.90 -17.73 -4.97
CA GLU A 114 -3.69 -16.64 -4.37
C GLU A 114 -2.77 -15.56 -3.76
N ALA A 115 -1.77 -15.95 -2.98
CA ALA A 115 -0.83 -15.01 -2.38
C ALA A 115 -0.04 -14.22 -3.44
N GLU A 116 0.40 -14.88 -4.50
CA GLU A 116 1.06 -14.25 -5.64
C GLU A 116 0.18 -13.21 -6.33
N ASN A 117 -1.08 -13.57 -6.60
CA ASN A 117 -2.05 -12.64 -7.20
C ASN A 117 -2.31 -11.43 -6.29
N GLU A 118 -2.47 -11.66 -4.98
CA GLU A 118 -2.65 -10.58 -4.01
C GLU A 118 -1.41 -9.68 -3.91
N PHE A 119 -0.20 -10.23 -4.06
CA PHE A 119 1.04 -9.46 -4.15
C PHE A 119 1.07 -8.60 -5.42
N MET A 120 0.70 -9.15 -6.58
CA MET A 120 0.63 -8.39 -7.84
C MET A 120 -0.39 -7.24 -7.75
N ASN A 121 -1.56 -7.51 -7.14
CA ASN A 121 -2.56 -6.49 -6.87
C ASN A 121 -2.04 -5.40 -5.92
N PHE A 122 -1.28 -5.78 -4.87
CA PHE A 122 -0.61 -4.84 -3.99
C PHE A 122 0.39 -3.97 -4.75
N MET A 123 1.19 -4.56 -5.63
CA MET A 123 2.17 -3.82 -6.43
C MET A 123 1.50 -2.81 -7.36
N SER A 124 0.32 -3.12 -7.90
CA SER A 124 -0.49 -2.17 -8.67
C SER A 124 -1.00 -1.01 -7.80
N GLN A 125 -1.57 -1.31 -6.62
CA GLN A 125 -2.05 -0.27 -5.69
C GLN A 125 -0.91 0.63 -5.20
N LEU A 126 0.28 0.05 -5.01
CA LEU A 126 1.46 0.80 -4.65
C LEU A 126 1.78 1.85 -5.72
N VAL A 127 1.71 1.53 -7.02
CA VAL A 127 1.91 2.52 -8.11
C VAL A 127 0.96 3.69 -7.96
N ASP A 128 -0.33 3.41 -7.78
CA ASP A 128 -1.35 4.45 -7.67
C ASP A 128 -1.05 5.39 -6.48
N TYR A 129 -0.69 4.81 -5.34
CA TYR A 129 -0.25 5.59 -4.17
C TYR A 129 0.98 6.45 -4.45
N CYS A 130 1.97 5.96 -5.21
CA CYS A 130 3.17 6.73 -5.56
C CYS A 130 2.84 7.97 -6.38
N VAL A 131 1.94 7.80 -7.36
CA VAL A 131 1.51 8.88 -8.26
C VAL A 131 0.81 9.97 -7.46
N VAL A 132 -0.11 9.58 -6.59
CA VAL A 132 -0.93 10.52 -5.79
C VAL A 132 -0.13 11.25 -4.71
N THR A 133 0.93 10.63 -4.20
CA THR A 133 1.82 11.24 -3.19
C THR A 133 3.01 11.98 -3.79
N ASN A 134 3.14 12.00 -5.11
CA ASN A 134 4.29 12.58 -5.82
C ASN A 134 5.64 11.99 -5.36
N GLN A 135 5.66 10.69 -5.01
CA GLN A 135 6.85 9.96 -4.56
C GLN A 135 7.41 9.02 -5.64
N GLY A 136 7.07 9.32 -6.91
CA GLY A 136 7.32 8.48 -8.08
C GLY A 136 8.72 7.89 -8.11
N ASP A 137 9.78 8.72 -8.08
CA ASP A 137 11.16 8.24 -8.27
C ASP A 137 11.65 7.32 -7.14
N LYS A 138 11.37 7.67 -5.89
CA LYS A 138 11.82 6.89 -4.72
C LYS A 138 11.10 5.55 -4.66
N ILE A 139 9.79 5.54 -4.87
CA ILE A 139 9.01 4.30 -4.75
C ILE A 139 9.14 3.44 -6.01
N LEU A 140 9.40 3.99 -7.20
CA LEU A 140 9.72 3.17 -8.40
C LEU A 140 10.96 2.29 -8.19
N ILE A 141 11.99 2.81 -7.50
CA ILE A 141 13.18 2.02 -7.16
C ILE A 141 12.80 0.87 -6.22
N ILE A 142 12.02 1.16 -5.18
CA ILE A 142 11.55 0.14 -4.22
C ILE A 142 10.67 -0.89 -4.94
N GLN A 143 9.77 -0.45 -5.81
CA GLN A 143 8.88 -1.29 -6.57
C GLN A 143 9.65 -2.26 -7.48
N LYS A 144 10.64 -1.74 -8.23
CA LYS A 144 11.51 -2.58 -9.07
C LYS A 144 12.27 -3.62 -8.25
N ASP A 145 12.77 -3.25 -7.08
CA ASP A 145 13.45 -4.16 -6.16
C ASP A 145 12.51 -5.25 -5.59
N LEU A 146 11.27 -4.89 -5.25
CA LEU A 146 10.25 -5.83 -4.80
C LEU A 146 9.82 -6.79 -5.91
N TYR A 147 9.60 -6.29 -7.13
CA TYR A 147 9.33 -7.13 -8.30
C TYR A 147 10.49 -8.07 -8.59
N ARG A 148 11.74 -7.59 -8.52
CA ARG A 148 12.91 -8.43 -8.75
C ARG A 148 12.99 -9.56 -7.72
N GLN A 149 12.73 -9.26 -6.45
CA GLN A 149 12.67 -10.30 -5.42
C GLN A 149 11.57 -11.32 -5.74
N PHE A 150 10.36 -10.87 -6.05
CA PHE A 150 9.24 -11.75 -6.39
C PHE A 150 9.49 -12.62 -7.63
N PHE A 151 9.90 -12.04 -8.76
CA PHE A 151 10.14 -12.78 -10.00
C PHE A 151 11.39 -13.66 -9.98
N LYS A 152 12.34 -13.43 -9.05
CA LYS A 152 13.42 -14.39 -8.79
C LYS A 152 12.84 -15.76 -8.43
N PHE A 153 11.68 -15.78 -7.78
CA PHE A 153 11.02 -16.99 -7.29
C PHE A 153 10.09 -17.58 -8.35
N TYR A 154 9.33 -16.75 -9.06
CA TYR A 154 8.46 -17.20 -10.16
C TYR A 154 9.24 -17.95 -11.26
N LYS A 155 10.49 -17.55 -11.55
CA LYS A 155 11.34 -18.29 -12.49
C LYS A 155 11.87 -19.63 -11.96
N LYS A 156 11.95 -19.80 -10.63
CA LYS A 156 12.29 -21.09 -10.03
C LYS A 156 11.09 -22.03 -10.00
N GLU A 157 9.86 -21.54 -10.14
CA GLU A 157 8.65 -22.37 -10.05
C GLU A 157 8.59 -23.44 -11.16
N ASP A 158 8.99 -23.09 -12.38
CA ASP A 158 9.21 -24.04 -13.49
C ASP A 158 10.33 -25.06 -13.20
N GLU A 159 11.23 -24.75 -12.23
CA GLU A 159 12.32 -25.60 -11.75
C GLU A 159 11.95 -26.38 -10.45
N LEU A 160 10.78 -26.15 -9.85
CA LEU A 160 10.28 -26.87 -8.66
C LEU A 160 9.82 -28.30 -9.00
N SER A 161 10.42 -28.93 -10.02
CA SER A 161 10.24 -30.37 -10.23
C SER A 161 10.77 -31.14 -9.02
N TYR A 162 9.99 -32.10 -8.55
CA TYR A 162 10.36 -32.96 -7.44
C TYR A 162 10.10 -34.42 -7.81
N SER A 163 11.06 -35.29 -7.49
CA SER A 163 10.96 -36.74 -7.69
C SER A 163 10.56 -37.49 -6.42
N SER A 164 10.63 -36.83 -5.26
CA SER A 164 10.25 -37.39 -3.96
C SER A 164 9.55 -36.36 -3.09
N TYR A 165 8.82 -36.82 -2.08
CA TYR A 165 8.12 -35.95 -1.14
C TYR A 165 9.09 -35.10 -0.30
N ASN A 166 10.24 -35.67 0.08
CA ASN A 166 11.28 -34.94 0.81
C ASN A 166 11.88 -33.81 -0.05
N GLN A 167 12.03 -34.02 -1.36
CA GLN A 167 12.49 -32.97 -2.26
C GLN A 167 11.42 -31.89 -2.43
N PHE A 168 10.15 -32.28 -2.62
CA PHE A 168 9.01 -31.34 -2.60
C PHE A 168 9.05 -30.45 -1.36
N TRP A 169 9.17 -31.06 -0.18
CA TRP A 169 9.20 -30.32 1.07
C TRP A 169 10.37 -29.33 1.14
N ARG A 170 11.59 -29.77 0.83
CA ARG A 170 12.78 -28.92 0.86
C ARG A 170 12.62 -27.72 -0.07
N ASN A 171 12.19 -27.96 -1.31
CA ASN A 171 11.98 -26.93 -2.31
C ASN A 171 10.96 -25.88 -1.86
N TYR A 172 9.81 -26.32 -1.33
CA TYR A 172 8.76 -25.40 -0.88
C TYR A 172 9.09 -24.71 0.46
N SER A 173 9.85 -25.37 1.34
CA SER A 173 10.36 -24.73 2.56
C SER A 173 11.22 -23.51 2.24
N ASP A 174 12.16 -23.66 1.30
CA ASP A 174 13.00 -22.55 0.84
C ASP A 174 12.18 -21.44 0.19
N LEU A 175 11.16 -21.81 -0.61
CA LEU A 175 10.23 -20.86 -1.22
C LEU A 175 9.45 -20.05 -0.18
N PHE A 176 8.90 -20.71 0.84
CA PHE A 176 8.16 -20.03 1.91
C PHE A 176 9.07 -19.09 2.72
N ASP A 177 10.30 -19.48 3.02
CA ASP A 177 11.28 -18.59 3.66
C ASP A 177 11.57 -17.35 2.80
N GLU A 178 11.72 -17.54 1.48
CA GLU A 178 11.89 -16.45 0.53
C GLU A 178 10.65 -15.51 0.50
N TYR A 179 9.43 -16.05 0.50
CA TYR A 179 8.19 -15.25 0.56
C TYR A 179 7.97 -14.53 1.90
N LEU A 180 8.29 -15.16 3.03
CA LEU A 180 8.23 -14.52 4.34
C LEU A 180 9.24 -13.36 4.45
N SER A 181 10.43 -13.54 3.86
CA SER A 181 11.43 -12.49 3.73
C SER A 181 10.93 -11.33 2.86
N LEU A 182 10.33 -11.63 1.71
CA LEU A 182 9.69 -10.63 0.84
C LEU A 182 8.63 -9.83 1.61
N ARG A 183 7.72 -10.51 2.33
CA ARG A 183 6.69 -9.87 3.17
C ARG A 183 7.32 -8.93 4.21
N LYS A 184 8.37 -9.36 4.91
CA LYS A 184 9.08 -8.55 5.92
C LYS A 184 9.76 -7.34 5.29
N ASN A 185 10.37 -7.50 4.12
CA ASN A 185 11.03 -6.42 3.41
C ASN A 185 10.03 -5.39 2.88
N THR A 186 8.93 -5.83 2.27
CA THR A 186 7.82 -4.98 1.83
C THR A 186 7.27 -4.17 2.99
N TYR A 187 7.04 -4.81 4.14
CA TYR A 187 6.55 -4.12 5.32
C TYR A 187 7.50 -2.99 5.75
N LYS A 188 8.79 -3.30 5.89
CA LYS A 188 9.80 -2.32 6.34
C LYS A 188 10.03 -1.18 5.36
N LYS A 189 10.04 -1.47 4.06
CA LYS A 189 10.39 -0.49 3.01
C LYS A 189 9.21 0.39 2.59
N VAL A 190 7.99 -0.12 2.71
CA VAL A 190 6.79 0.53 2.16
C VAL A 190 5.74 0.73 3.25
N ILE A 191 5.24 -0.36 3.83
CA ILE A 191 4.03 -0.32 4.67
C ILE A 191 4.23 0.50 5.93
N LYS A 192 5.39 0.40 6.57
CA LYS A 192 5.71 1.19 7.75
C LYS A 192 5.60 2.70 7.46
N ASP A 193 6.21 3.15 6.36
CA ASP A 193 6.18 4.57 5.95
C ASP A 193 4.75 5.04 5.60
N ILE A 194 3.95 4.18 4.96
CA ILE A 194 2.52 4.47 4.71
C ILE A 194 1.76 4.66 6.04
N LEU A 195 1.98 3.78 7.01
CA LEU A 195 1.32 3.84 8.32
C LEU A 195 1.78 5.04 9.14
N ASP A 196 3.08 5.35 9.14
CA ASP A 196 3.65 6.50 9.85
C ASP A 196 3.02 7.80 9.33
N LYS A 197 2.89 7.98 8.00
CA LYS A 197 2.21 9.13 7.40
C LYS A 197 0.72 9.19 7.74
N LEU A 198 0.03 8.05 7.77
CA LEU A 198 -1.37 8.01 8.20
C LEU A 198 -1.54 8.46 9.67
N GLN A 199 -0.55 8.20 10.54
CA GLN A 199 -0.58 8.59 11.95
C GLN A 199 -0.21 10.07 12.19
N GLU A 200 0.76 10.62 11.45
CA GLU A 200 1.14 12.04 11.53
C GLU A 200 -0.04 13.00 11.26
N HIS A 201 -1.10 12.51 10.64
CA HIS A 201 -2.30 13.29 10.31
C HIS A 201 -3.44 13.16 11.32
N LEU A 202 -3.26 12.41 12.41
CA LEU A 202 -4.23 12.28 13.51
C LEU A 202 -3.92 13.20 14.70
N ASN A 203 -2.74 13.83 14.74
CA ASN A 203 -2.30 14.78 15.76
C ASN A 203 -2.24 16.21 15.20
#